data_AF-A0A356WSS5-F1
#
_entry.id   AF-A0A356WSS5-F1
#
_cell.length_a   1.000
_cell.length_b   1.000
_cell.length_c   1.000
_cell.angle_alpha   90.00
_cell.angle_beta   90.00
_cell.angle_gamma   90.00
#
_symmetry.space_group_name_H-M   'P 1'
#
loop_
_entity.id
_entity.type
_entity.pdbx_description
1 polymer ?
#
loop_
_entity_poly.entity_id
_entity_poly.type
_entity_poly.pdbx_seq_one_letter_code
_entity_poly.pdbx_strand_id
1 'polypeptide(L)' 'MIELTIDNKRITVEPGTTILKAARQAGIEIPTLCHFEMCDMGIEN' A
#
# COMPACT_ATOMS: atom_id res chain seq x y z
N MET A 1 6.47 -2.79 13.53
CA MET A 1 6.77 -3.18 12.13
C MET A 1 6.13 -4.53 11.86
N ILE A 2 5.56 -4.73 10.68
CA ILE A 2 4.87 -5.97 10.26
C ILE A 2 5.63 -6.53 9.05
N GLU A 3 6.06 -7.79 9.13
CA GLU A 3 6.68 -8.49 8.00
C GLU A 3 5.60 -9.21 7.19
N LEU A 4 5.61 -9.01 5.87
CA LEU A 4 4.65 -9.62 4.95
C LEU A 4 5.30 -9.94 3.61
N THR A 5 4.78 -10.96 2.94
CA THR A 5 5.27 -11.40 1.64
C THR A 5 4.26 -11.01 0.56
N ILE A 6 4.69 -10.22 -0.43
CA ILE A 6 3.88 -9.84 -1.60
C ILE A 6 4.65 -10.30 -2.84
N ASP A 7 4.02 -11.13 -3.68
CA ASP A 7 4.61 -11.62 -4.93
C ASP A 7 6.00 -12.28 -4.73
N ASN A 8 6.11 -13.17 -3.74
CA ASN A 8 7.37 -13.81 -3.29
C ASN A 8 8.47 -12.86 -2.78
N LYS A 9 8.21 -11.54 -2.66
CA LYS A 9 9.11 -10.59 -2.02
C LYS A 9 8.72 -10.39 -0.56
N ARG A 10 9.66 -10.55 0.35
CA ARG A 10 9.50 -10.19 1.76
C ARG A 10 9.72 -8.70 1.94
N ILE A 11 8.76 -8.01 2.55
CA ILE A 11 8.84 -6.61 2.89
C ILE A 11 8.39 -6.36 4.33
N THR A 12 8.90 -5.28 4.90
CA THR A 12 8.54 -4.84 6.25
C THR A 12 7.85 -3.49 6.15
N VAL A 13 6.65 -3.38 6.70
CA VAL A 13 5.86 -2.15 6.66
C VAL A 13 5.43 -1.70 8.05
N GLU A 14 5.04 -0.43 8.15
CA GLU A 14 4.49 0.13 9.37
C GLU A 14 3.03 -0.29 9.57
N PRO A 15 2.59 -0.50 10.83
CA PRO A 15 1.18 -0.73 11.12
C PRO A 15 0.33 0.43 10.59
N GLY A 16 -0.80 0.12 9.95
CA GLY A 16 -1.64 1.11 9.25
C GLY A 16 -1.35 1.26 7.75
N THR A 17 -0.30 0.60 7.22
CA THR A 17 -0.03 0.56 5.79
C THR A 17 -1.05 -0.33 5.06
N THR A 18 -1.61 0.16 3.95
CA THR A 18 -2.52 -0.65 3.10
C THR A 18 -1.72 -1.59 2.20
N ILE A 19 -2.33 -2.71 1.78
CA ILE A 19 -1.68 -3.67 0.88
C ILE A 19 -1.23 -3.02 -0.43
N LEU A 20 -2.03 -2.08 -0.97
CA LEU A 20 -1.66 -1.37 -2.21
C LEU A 20 -0.41 -0.50 -2.04
N LYS A 21 -0.30 0.21 -0.91
CA LYS A 21 0.88 1.01 -0.56
C LYS A 21 2.09 0.11 -0.30
N ALA A 22 1.90 -1.01 0.40
CA ALA A 22 2.94 -1.99 0.66
C ALA A 22 3.48 -2.61 -0.65
N ALA A 23 2.60 -2.98 -1.59
CA ALA A 23 2.99 -3.49 -2.91
C ALA A 23 3.78 -2.45 -3.71
N ARG A 24 3.36 -1.17 -3.71
CA ARG A 24 4.11 -0.07 -4.33
C ARG A 24 5.50 0.10 -3.73
N GLN A 25 5.66 0.00 -2.41
CA GLN A 25 6.97 0.04 -1.74
C GLN A 25 7.89 -1.11 -2.17
N ALA A 26 7.33 -2.27 -2.52
CA ALA A 26 8.07 -3.41 -3.07
C ALA A 26 8.41 -3.29 -4.57
N GLY A 27 8.01 -2.17 -5.20
CA GLY A 27 8.12 -1.95 -6.64
C GLY A 27 7.15 -2.81 -7.46
N ILE A 28 6.04 -3.26 -6.85
CA ILE A 28 5.00 -4.05 -7.50
C ILE A 28 3.83 -3.10 -7.80
N GLU A 29 3.60 -2.83 -9.08
CA GLU A 29 2.44 -2.07 -9.52
C GLU A 29 1.26 -3.02 -9.72
N ILE A 30 0.22 -2.84 -8.89
CA ILE A 30 -1.05 -3.57 -9.05
C ILE A 30 -1.98 -2.64 -9.82
N PRO A 31 -2.34 -2.96 -11.08
CA PRO A 31 -3.26 -2.15 -11.85
C PRO A 31 -4.62 -2.13 -11.15
N THR A 32 -5.14 -0.93 -10.91
CA THR A 32 -6.44 -0.74 -10.25
C THR A 32 -7.35 0.05 -11.17
N LEU A 33 -8.58 -0.44 -11.36
CA LEU A 33 -9.57 0.23 -12.20
C LEU A 33 -10.18 1.45 -11.49
N CYS A 34 -10.51 1.29 -10.20
CA CYS A 34 -10.91 2.37 -9.29
C CYS A 34 -10.20 2.15 -7.95
N HIS A 35 -9.28 3.05 -7.61
CA HIS A 35 -8.69 3.12 -6.27
C HIS A 35 -8.96 4.51 -5.69
N PHE A 36 -9.62 4.56 -4.53
CA PHE A 36 -9.92 5.80 -3.85
C PHE A 36 -8.86 6.08 -2.78
N GLU A 37 -7.85 6.87 -3.11
CA GLU A 37 -6.90 7.38 -2.13
C GLU A 37 -7.50 8.61 -1.45
N MET A 38 -8.07 8.44 -0.26
CA MET A 38 -8.63 9.55 0.53
C MET A 38 -7.62 10.69 0.79
N CYS A 39 -6.32 10.42 0.70
CA CYS A 39 -5.27 11.44 0.81
C CYS A 39 -5.35 12.53 -0.27
N ASP A 40 -5.98 12.28 -1.42
CA ASP A 40 -6.06 13.27 -2.52
C ASP A 40 -7.20 14.29 -2.31
N MET A 41 -8.08 14.09 -1.33
CA MET A 41 -9.22 14.99 -1.13
C MET A 41 -9.00 16.11 -0.12
N GLY A 42 -7.84 16.25 0.55
CA GLY A 42 -7.56 17.39 1.43
C GLY A 42 -8.65 17.70 2.48
N ILE A 43 -9.49 16.72 2.85
CA ILE A 43 -10.51 16.88 3.88
C ILE A 43 -9.99 16.24 5.16
N GLU A 44 -9.57 17.09 6.08
CA GLU A 44 -9.37 16.76 7.50
C GLU A 44 -10.73 16.93 8.20
N ASN A 45 -11.10 15.99 9.08
CA ASN A 45 -12.22 16.16 10.02
C ASN A 45 -11.71 16.56 11.39
#